data_AF-A0A8J7T068-F1
#
_entry.id   AF-A0A8J7T068-F1
#
_cell.length_a   1.000
_cell.length_b   1.000
_cell.length_c   1.000
_cell.angle_alpha   90.00
_cell.angle_beta   90.00
_cell.angle_gamma   90.00
#
_symmetry.space_group_name_H-M   'P 1'
#
loop_
_entity.id
_entity.type
_entity.pdbx_description
1 polymer ?
#
loop_
_entity_poly.entity_id
_entity_poly.type
_entity_poly.pdbx_seq_one_letter_code
_entity_poly.pdbx_strand_id
1 'polypeptide(L)'
;GGAIALTESGATALGGRLPVNVSGGLVARGHPVGATGVAQIAEIAEQLMGRAGARQVAGAKVGLAQMAGGLLGRDSAVAAVHILVR
;
A
#
# COMPACT_ATOMS: atom_id res chain seq x y z
N GLY A 1 5.26 15.37 12.80
CA GLY A 1 4.63 14.08 12.47
C GLY A 1 3.12 14.26 12.48
N GLY A 2 2.43 13.78 11.43
CA GLY A 2 0.96 13.93 11.28
C GLY A 2 0.24 12.61 10.93
N ALA A 3 0.92 11.48 11.05
CA ALA A 3 0.40 10.18 10.63
C ALA A 3 -0.84 9.72 11.41
N ILE A 4 -0.88 10.02 12.72
CA ILE A 4 -2.01 9.69 13.58
C ILE A 4 -3.24 10.46 13.12
N ALA A 5 -3.16 11.80 13.08
CA ALA A 5 -4.25 12.65 12.62
C ALA A 5 -4.72 12.31 11.18
N LEU A 6 -3.81 11.95 10.28
CA LEU A 6 -4.15 11.51 8.93
C LEU A 6 -4.99 10.23 8.92
N THR A 7 -4.60 9.26 9.75
CA THR A 7 -5.32 7.98 9.89
C THR A 7 -6.67 8.19 10.56
N GLU A 8 -6.71 8.95 11.67
CA GLU A 8 -7.93 9.25 12.43
C GLU A 8 -8.95 10.03 11.61
N SER A 9 -8.51 10.90 10.70
CA SER A 9 -9.42 11.61 9.80
C SER A 9 -10.05 10.71 8.72
N GLY A 10 -9.73 9.41 8.68
CA GLY A 10 -10.16 8.48 7.64
C GLY A 10 -9.51 8.68 6.29
N ALA A 11 -8.47 9.53 6.17
CA ALA A 11 -7.84 9.82 4.88
C ALA A 11 -7.21 8.58 4.24
N THR A 12 -6.77 7.63 5.06
CA THR A 12 -6.10 6.38 4.64
C THR A 12 -7.04 5.21 4.44
N ALA A 13 -8.33 5.37 4.74
CA ALA A 13 -9.34 4.32 4.54
C ALA A 13 -9.70 4.14 3.06
N LEU A 14 -10.39 3.04 2.73
CA LEU A 14 -11.04 2.89 1.43
C LEU A 14 -12.08 4.00 1.26
N GLY A 15 -12.00 4.75 0.15
CA GLY A 15 -12.82 5.95 -0.09
C GLY A 15 -12.24 7.23 0.53
N GLY A 16 -11.17 7.14 1.32
CA GLY A 16 -10.40 8.30 1.77
C GLY A 16 -9.60 8.94 0.65
N ARG A 17 -9.04 10.13 0.91
CA ARG A 17 -8.27 10.87 -0.10
C ARG A 17 -6.93 10.25 -0.48
N LEU A 18 -6.39 9.37 0.37
CA LEU A 18 -5.13 8.67 0.15
C LEU A 18 -5.22 7.24 0.71
N PRO A 19 -5.98 6.32 0.08
CA PRO A 19 -6.18 4.98 0.60
C PRO A 19 -4.85 4.23 0.73
N VAL A 20 -4.60 3.61 1.89
CA VAL A 20 -3.37 2.86 2.18
C VAL A 20 -3.72 1.42 2.52
N ASN A 21 -3.02 0.46 1.91
CA ASN A 21 -3.16 -0.96 2.22
C ASN A 21 -4.60 -1.49 2.17
N VAL A 22 -5.39 -1.08 1.16
CA VAL A 22 -6.80 -1.51 1.00
C VAL A 22 -6.98 -3.03 0.82
N SER A 23 -5.90 -3.76 0.51
CA SER A 23 -5.85 -5.23 0.54
C SER A 23 -5.85 -5.83 1.96
N GLY A 24 -5.78 -5.01 3.00
CA GLY A 24 -5.57 -5.41 4.39
C GLY A 24 -4.12 -5.31 4.87
N GLY A 25 -3.18 -5.05 3.94
CA GLY A 25 -1.75 -4.91 4.26
C GLY A 25 -1.14 -6.17 4.88
N LEU A 26 0.07 -6.07 5.41
CA LEU A 26 0.78 -7.21 6.00
C LEU A 26 0.03 -7.80 7.21
N VAL A 27 -0.73 -6.97 7.94
CA VAL A 27 -1.46 -7.36 9.15
C VAL A 27 -2.59 -8.34 8.84
N ALA A 28 -3.44 -8.06 7.83
CA ALA A 28 -4.60 -8.91 7.53
C ALA A 28 -4.39 -9.85 6.34
N ARG A 29 -3.72 -9.39 5.27
CA ARG A 29 -3.42 -10.23 4.08
C ARG A 29 -2.28 -11.20 4.34
N GLY A 30 -1.40 -10.87 5.29
CA GLY A 30 -0.21 -11.65 5.65
C GLY A 30 1.10 -11.14 5.03
N HIS A 31 2.21 -11.67 5.55
CA HIS A 31 3.58 -11.27 5.23
C HIS A 31 4.51 -12.46 4.91
N PRO A 32 4.32 -13.14 3.76
CA PRO A 32 5.36 -14.02 3.23
C PRO A 32 6.52 -13.15 2.74
N VAL A 33 7.65 -13.17 3.45
CA VAL A 33 8.75 -12.18 3.30
C VAL A 33 9.15 -11.97 1.84
N GLY A 34 9.48 -13.06 1.11
CA GLY A 34 9.90 -12.96 -0.29
C GLY A 34 8.81 -12.54 -1.28
N ALA A 35 7.54 -12.82 -0.98
CA ALA A 35 6.42 -12.56 -1.90
C ALA A 35 5.69 -11.24 -1.63
N THR A 36 5.93 -10.60 -0.48
CA THR A 36 5.20 -9.40 -0.04
C THR A 36 5.32 -8.24 -1.04
N GLY A 37 6.51 -8.01 -1.57
CA GLY A 37 6.75 -6.93 -2.51
C GLY A 37 5.98 -7.09 -3.83
N VAL A 38 6.02 -8.29 -4.39
CA VAL A 38 5.27 -8.63 -5.61
C VAL A 38 3.76 -8.52 -5.34
N ALA A 39 3.29 -8.97 -4.19
CA ALA A 39 1.88 -8.86 -3.81
C ALA A 39 1.40 -7.40 -3.67
N GLN A 40 2.26 -6.48 -3.20
CA GLN A 40 1.93 -5.05 -3.16
C GLN A 40 1.83 -4.44 -4.56
N ILE A 41 2.75 -4.78 -5.45
CA ILE A 41 2.72 -4.31 -6.85
C ILE A 41 1.50 -4.89 -7.58
N ALA A 42 1.18 -6.17 -7.37
CA ALA A 42 0.01 -6.83 -7.95
C ALA A 42 -1.30 -6.15 -7.50
N GLU A 43 -1.45 -5.83 -6.21
CA GLU A 43 -2.61 -5.08 -5.71
C GLU A 43 -2.75 -3.73 -6.43
N ILE A 44 -1.65 -2.96 -6.55
CA ILE A 44 -1.70 -1.67 -7.25
C ILE A 44 -2.07 -1.84 -8.72
N ALA A 45 -1.53 -2.87 -9.39
CA ALA A 45 -1.88 -3.17 -10.77
C ALA A 45 -3.38 -3.50 -10.89
N GLU A 46 -3.96 -4.30 -9.99
CA GLU A 46 -5.41 -4.55 -9.95
C GLU A 46 -6.22 -3.26 -9.76
N GLN A 47 -5.79 -2.38 -8.85
CA GLN A 47 -6.44 -1.09 -8.60
C GLN A 47 -6.43 -0.20 -9.85
N LEU A 48 -5.28 -0.05 -10.50
CA LEU A 48 -5.13 0.74 -11.73
C LEU A 48 -5.89 0.11 -12.90
N MET A 49 -6.00 -1.22 -12.95
CA MET A 49 -6.77 -1.93 -13.96
C MET A 49 -8.30 -1.87 -13.74
N GLY A 50 -8.76 -1.45 -12.56
CA GLY A 50 -10.18 -1.49 -12.20
C GLY A 50 -10.69 -2.89 -11.86
N ARG A 51 -9.81 -3.75 -11.34
CA ARG A 51 -10.07 -5.20 -11.11
C ARG A 51 -10.05 -5.59 -9.62
N ALA A 52 -9.95 -4.64 -8.70
CA ALA A 52 -9.77 -4.94 -7.26
C ALA A 52 -11.07 -5.29 -6.50
N GLY A 53 -12.19 -5.51 -7.22
CA GLY A 53 -13.46 -5.95 -6.67
C GLY A 53 -14.01 -4.99 -5.60
N ALA A 54 -14.44 -5.54 -4.46
CA ALA A 54 -15.01 -4.75 -3.35
C ALA A 54 -14.03 -3.74 -2.72
N ARG A 55 -12.71 -3.88 -3.00
CA ARG A 55 -11.66 -3.01 -2.47
C ARG A 55 -11.25 -1.90 -3.43
N GLN A 56 -11.97 -1.74 -4.55
CA GLN A 56 -11.60 -0.82 -5.63
C GLN A 56 -11.57 0.63 -5.14
N VAL A 57 -10.43 1.28 -5.34
CA VAL A 57 -10.27 2.73 -5.18
C VAL A 57 -10.82 3.42 -6.42
N ALA A 58 -11.80 4.30 -6.22
CA ALA A 58 -12.46 5.02 -7.30
C ALA A 58 -11.46 5.94 -8.01
N GLY A 59 -11.37 5.82 -9.34
CA GLY A 59 -10.55 6.71 -10.18
C GLY A 59 -9.04 6.60 -9.94
N ALA A 60 -8.52 5.47 -9.46
CA ALA A 60 -7.10 5.26 -9.28
C ALA A 60 -6.32 5.43 -10.60
N LYS A 61 -5.34 6.34 -10.62
CA LYS A 61 -4.47 6.63 -11.78
C LYS A 61 -2.98 6.47 -11.48
N VAL A 62 -2.60 6.62 -10.21
CA VAL A 62 -1.23 6.48 -9.72
C VAL A 62 -1.28 5.65 -8.45
N GLY A 63 -0.36 4.70 -8.31
CA GLY A 63 -0.17 3.93 -7.09
C GLY A 63 1.29 3.80 -6.72
N LEU A 64 1.56 3.70 -5.42
CA LEU A 64 2.91 3.60 -4.86
C LEU A 64 3.02 2.37 -3.95
N ALA A 65 4.00 1.51 -4.22
CA ALA A 65 4.42 0.45 -3.31
C ALA A 65 5.74 0.85 -2.67
N GLN A 66 5.75 0.99 -1.34
CA GLN A 66 6.96 1.13 -0.53
C GLN A 66 7.19 -0.16 0.24
N MET A 67 8.37 -0.73 0.05
CA MET A 67 8.85 -1.90 0.76
C MET A 67 10.05 -1.51 1.61
N ALA A 68 10.13 -2.03 2.82
CA ALA A 68 11.27 -1.89 3.71
C ALA A 68 11.74 -3.29 4.15
N GLY A 69 13.04 -3.49 4.21
CA GLY A 69 13.66 -4.78 4.53
C GLY A 69 14.86 -4.60 5.46
N GLY A 70 15.06 -5.58 6.35
CA GLY A 70 16.09 -5.55 7.38
C GLY A 70 15.85 -4.48 8.45
N LEU A 71 16.59 -4.58 9.54
CA LEU A 71 16.52 -3.64 10.66
C LEU A 71 17.93 -3.12 10.96
N LEU A 72 18.09 -1.79 10.94
CA LEU A 72 19.28 -1.06 11.38
C LEU A 72 18.87 -0.09 12.50
N GLY A 73 18.92 -0.56 13.74
CA GLY A 73 18.48 0.22 14.90
C GLY A 73 16.99 0.54 14.85
N ARG A 74 16.63 1.80 14.56
CA ARG A 74 15.24 2.27 14.42
C ARG A 74 14.81 2.46 12.96
N ASP A 75 15.66 2.10 12.01
CA ASP A 75 15.43 2.28 10.58
C ASP A 75 15.53 0.95 9.81
N SER A 76 15.10 0.95 8.55
CA SER A 76 15.25 -0.17 7.63
C SER A 76 16.65 -0.22 7.01
N ALA A 77 17.15 -1.43 6.72
CA ALA A 77 18.44 -1.60 6.05
C ALA A 77 18.35 -1.26 4.56
N VAL A 78 17.19 -1.50 3.96
CA VAL A 78 16.90 -1.23 2.56
C VAL A 78 15.45 -0.81 2.41
N ALA A 79 15.21 0.12 1.49
CA ALA A 79 13.88 0.47 1.02
C ALA A 79 13.83 0.42 -0.51
N ALA A 80 12.71 -0.03 -1.05
CA ALA A 80 12.43 -0.01 -2.48
C ALA A 80 11.06 0.62 -2.72
N VAL A 81 10.97 1.48 -3.74
CA VAL A 81 9.74 2.19 -4.11
C VAL A 81 9.43 1.90 -5.58
N HIS A 82 8.18 1.55 -5.85
CA HIS A 82 7.66 1.41 -7.21
C HIS A 82 6.47 2.36 -7.37
N ILE A 83 6.47 3.14 -8.45
CA ILE A 83 5.36 4.01 -8.84
C ILE A 83 4.78 3.46 -10.13
N LEU A 84 3.50 3.13 -10.11
CA LEU A 84 2.76 2.64 -11.27
C LEU A 84 1.74 3.71 -11.68
N VAL A 85 1.59 3.93 -12.98
CA VAL A 85 0.69 4.93 -13.57
C VAL A 85 -0.12 4.28 -14.68
N ARG A 86 -1.38 4.70 -14.83
CA ARG A 86 -2.25 4.34 -15.96
C ARG A 86 -2.60 5.56 -16.80
#